data_AF-A0A3Q8ZXH4-F1
#
_entry.id   AF-A0A3Q8ZXH4-F1
#
_cell.length_a   1.000
_cell.length_b   1.000
_cell.length_c   1.000
_cell.angle_alpha   90.00
_cell.angle_beta   90.00
_cell.angle_gamma   90.00
#
_symmetry.space_group_name_H-M   'P 1'
#
loop_
_entity.id
_entity.type
_entity.pdbx_description
1 polymer ?
#
loop_
_entity_poly.entity_id
_entity_poly.type
_entity_poly.pdbx_seq_one_letter_code
_entity_poly.pdbx_strand_id
1 'polypeptide(L)'
;MAVNMSDNYNPCDWYWIVGNDESRAWSSVAGTYVDALPEDAGITHIVSEDELTDVLAVYGLPGPSLRVPDRVSPAQAEIALFNVDNGLLLGIVNAAIEAFPYEPVRIWWRKATYISRDHAYLQALAIEVGLTDEQVEDLFVAAAKL
;
A
#
# COMPACT_ATOMS: atom_id res chain seq x y z
N MET A 1 -9.86 16.75 -43.94
CA MET A 1 -10.46 15.86 -42.94
C MET A 1 -9.78 16.17 -41.62
N ALA A 2 -10.44 16.91 -40.74
CA ALA A 2 -9.96 17.14 -39.39
C ALA A 2 -10.57 16.04 -38.51
N VAL A 3 -9.75 15.08 -38.10
CA VAL A 3 -10.15 14.11 -37.07
C VAL A 3 -9.95 14.82 -35.72
N ASN A 4 -11.04 15.04 -34.98
CA ASN A 4 -10.99 15.53 -33.61
C ASN A 4 -10.29 14.46 -32.74
N MET A 5 -9.03 14.69 -32.36
CA MET A 5 -8.28 13.86 -31.40
C MET A 5 -8.76 14.11 -29.95
N SER A 6 -10.04 13.87 -29.68
CA SER A 6 -10.60 13.94 -28.33
C SER A 6 -11.61 12.82 -28.09
N ASP A 7 -11.44 11.66 -28.73
CA ASP A 7 -12.24 10.48 -28.44
C ASP A 7 -11.64 9.75 -27.23
N ASN A 8 -12.10 10.24 -26.08
CA ASN A 8 -12.42 9.49 -24.87
C ASN A 8 -11.24 8.95 -24.03
N TYR A 9 -10.50 9.86 -23.37
CA TYR A 9 -9.70 9.50 -22.20
C TYR A 9 -10.58 8.78 -21.17
N ASN A 10 -10.31 7.49 -20.95
CA ASN A 10 -10.98 6.67 -19.95
C ASN A 10 -9.93 6.07 -19.02
N PRO A 11 -9.72 6.60 -17.80
CA PRO A 11 -8.67 6.13 -16.91
C PRO A 11 -8.83 4.66 -16.50
N CYS A 12 -10.03 4.07 -16.61
CA CYS A 12 -10.29 2.65 -16.35
C CYS A 12 -9.88 1.72 -17.50
N ASP A 13 -9.58 2.27 -18.68
CA ASP A 13 -9.13 1.56 -19.87
C ASP A 13 -8.09 2.44 -20.61
N TRP A 14 -6.95 2.62 -19.96
CA TRP A 14 -5.87 3.49 -20.43
C TRP A 14 -4.49 2.88 -20.19
N TYR A 15 -3.52 3.34 -20.97
CA TYR A 15 -2.15 2.87 -20.90
C TYR A 15 -1.19 4.00 -20.52
N TRP A 16 -0.23 3.69 -19.65
CA TRP A 16 0.73 4.66 -19.14
C TRP A 16 2.16 4.19 -19.38
N ILE A 17 2.96 4.97 -20.09
CA ILE A 17 4.41 4.79 -20.15
C ILE A 17 5.01 5.50 -18.94
N VAL A 18 5.73 4.74 -18.11
CA VAL A 18 6.28 5.23 -16.84
C VAL A 18 7.76 5.56 -17.01
N GLY A 19 8.13 6.80 -16.68
CA GLY A 19 9.46 7.33 -16.90
C GLY A 19 9.81 7.34 -18.40
N ASN A 20 10.98 6.82 -18.74
CA ASN A 20 11.46 6.69 -20.12
C ASN A 20 11.46 5.24 -20.60
N ASP A 21 10.76 4.34 -19.90
CA ASP A 21 10.71 2.93 -20.27
C ASP A 21 9.61 2.68 -21.31
N GLU A 22 9.93 2.93 -22.57
CA GLU A 22 9.05 2.71 -23.72
C GLU A 22 8.84 1.23 -24.05
N SER A 23 9.48 0.30 -23.33
CA SER A 23 9.38 -1.14 -23.61
C SER A 23 8.11 -1.76 -23.05
N ARG A 24 7.44 -1.08 -22.11
CA ARG A 24 6.24 -1.57 -21.42
C ARG A 24 5.33 -0.43 -21.03
N ALA A 25 4.03 -0.70 -20.97
CA ALA A 25 3.03 0.25 -20.50
C ALA A 25 2.24 -0.34 -19.34
N TRP A 26 1.90 0.47 -18.34
CA TRP A 26 0.94 0.07 -17.32
C TRP A 26 -0.47 0.12 -17.90
N SER A 27 -1.17 -1.01 -17.88
CA SER A 27 -2.58 -1.11 -18.26
C SER A 27 -3.44 -0.92 -17.02
N SER A 28 -4.25 0.13 -16.99
CA SER A 28 -5.15 0.39 -15.85
C SER A 28 -6.30 -0.63 -15.75
N VAL A 29 -6.71 -1.21 -16.88
CA VAL A 29 -7.71 -2.29 -16.92
C VAL A 29 -7.15 -3.61 -16.39
N ALA A 30 -5.90 -3.95 -16.72
CA ALA A 30 -5.28 -5.18 -16.25
C ALA A 30 -4.65 -5.04 -14.86
N GLY A 31 -4.35 -3.81 -14.42
CA GLY A 31 -3.63 -3.53 -13.18
C GLY A 31 -2.20 -4.09 -13.20
N THR A 32 -1.55 -4.08 -14.37
CA THR A 32 -0.21 -4.62 -14.56
C THR A 32 0.49 -4.03 -15.79
N TYR A 33 1.80 -4.25 -15.92
CA TYR A 33 2.56 -3.88 -17.10
C TYR A 33 2.30 -4.85 -18.26
N VAL A 34 2.20 -4.30 -19.48
CA VAL A 34 2.08 -5.04 -20.74
C VAL A 34 3.17 -4.59 -21.70
N ASP A 35 3.72 -5.56 -22.45
CA ASP A 35 4.81 -5.31 -23.43
C ASP A 35 4.27 -4.93 -24.82
N ALA A 36 2.96 -5.04 -25.04
CA ALA A 36 2.32 -4.76 -26.32
C ALA A 36 1.07 -3.90 -26.12
N LEU A 37 0.99 -2.82 -26.88
CA LEU A 37 -0.13 -1.89 -26.89
C LEU A 37 -1.12 -2.26 -28.02
N PRO A 38 -2.45 -2.21 -27.76
CA PRO A 38 -3.45 -2.26 -28.83
C PRO A 38 -3.24 -1.16 -29.88
N GLU A 39 -3.58 -1.42 -31.15
CA GLU A 39 -3.35 -0.48 -32.27
C GLU A 39 -4.00 0.90 -32.08
N ASP A 40 -5.10 0.97 -31.31
CA ASP A 40 -5.85 2.20 -31.02
C ASP A 40 -5.77 2.61 -29.53
N ALA A 41 -4.77 2.14 -28.79
CA ALA A 41 -4.64 2.43 -27.37
C ALA A 41 -4.33 3.91 -27.10
N GLY A 42 -5.08 4.51 -26.18
CA GLY A 42 -4.74 5.79 -25.60
C GLY A 42 -3.55 5.66 -24.65
N ILE A 43 -2.51 6.48 -24.87
CA ILE A 43 -1.25 6.43 -24.12
C ILE A 43 -0.92 7.80 -23.55
N THR A 44 -0.56 7.82 -22.27
CA THR A 44 0.00 9.00 -21.59
C THR A 44 1.34 8.67 -20.95
N HIS A 45 2.20 9.67 -20.85
CA HIS A 45 3.49 9.56 -20.16
C HIS A 45 3.35 10.10 -18.74
N ILE A 46 4.02 9.44 -17.80
CA ILE A 46 4.04 9.83 -16.40
C ILE A 46 5.44 9.65 -15.83
N VAL A 47 5.86 10.50 -14.90
CA VAL A 47 7.27 10.59 -14.52
C VAL A 47 7.71 9.38 -13.70
N SER A 48 6.83 8.85 -12.84
CA SER A 48 7.14 7.74 -11.95
C SER A 48 5.95 6.84 -11.65
N GLU A 49 6.23 5.65 -11.11
CA GLU A 49 5.24 4.70 -10.63
C GLU A 49 4.41 5.26 -9.46
N ASP A 50 5.03 6.08 -8.61
CA ASP A 50 4.36 6.75 -7.50
C ASP A 50 3.34 7.76 -8.00
N GLU A 51 3.72 8.59 -8.98
CA GLU A 51 2.81 9.56 -9.58
C GLU A 51 1.67 8.85 -10.31
N LEU A 52 1.96 7.75 -11.00
CA LEU A 52 0.92 6.93 -11.61
C LEU A 52 -0.05 6.36 -10.58
N THR A 53 0.48 5.92 -9.45
CA THR A 53 -0.33 5.42 -8.33
C THR A 53 -1.18 6.54 -7.71
N ASP A 54 -0.67 7.77 -7.61
CA ASP A 54 -1.45 8.96 -7.22
C ASP A 54 -2.62 9.22 -8.18
N VAL A 55 -2.36 9.21 -9.49
CA VAL A 55 -3.36 9.45 -10.52
C VAL A 55 -4.45 8.38 -10.50
N LEU A 56 -4.07 7.10 -10.44
CA LEU A 56 -5.00 5.97 -10.47
C LEU A 56 -5.83 5.85 -9.18
N ALA A 57 -5.26 6.23 -8.03
CA ALA A 57 -5.97 6.22 -6.75
C ALA A 57 -7.22 7.12 -6.75
N VAL A 58 -7.22 8.24 -7.48
CA VAL A 58 -8.39 9.13 -7.63
C VAL A 58 -9.58 8.39 -8.25
N TYR A 59 -9.31 7.38 -9.08
CA TYR A 59 -10.32 6.56 -9.76
C TYR A 59 -10.57 5.22 -9.06
N GLY A 60 -9.95 4.96 -7.91
CA GLY A 60 -10.04 3.68 -7.21
C GLY A 60 -9.36 2.51 -7.93
N LEU A 61 -8.40 2.81 -8.81
CA LEU A 61 -7.65 1.82 -9.60
C LEU A 61 -6.31 1.50 -8.93
N PRO A 62 -5.80 0.26 -9.05
CA PRO A 62 -4.48 -0.10 -8.55
C PRO A 62 -3.38 0.58 -9.38
N GLY A 63 -2.37 1.11 -8.71
CA GLY A 63 -1.13 1.59 -9.34
C GLY A 63 0.01 0.58 -9.23
N PRO A 64 1.11 0.79 -9.97
CA PRO A 64 2.31 -0.05 -9.90
C PRO A 64 3.04 0.02 -8.55
N SER A 65 2.95 1.15 -7.84
CA SER A 65 3.58 1.30 -6.53
C SER A 65 2.66 0.77 -5.42
N LEU A 66 3.21 -0.06 -4.54
CA LEU A 66 2.54 -0.46 -3.30
C LEU A 66 2.53 0.74 -2.35
N ARG A 67 1.34 1.31 -2.12
CA ARG A 67 1.15 2.33 -1.09
C ARG A 67 0.98 1.68 0.26
N VAL A 68 1.98 1.86 1.12
CA VAL A 68 1.88 1.49 2.52
C VAL A 68 0.87 2.43 3.20
N PRO A 69 -0.23 1.93 3.76
CA PRO A 69 -1.18 2.76 4.48
C PRO A 69 -0.52 3.50 5.65
N ASP A 70 -0.89 4.76 5.86
CA ASP A 70 -0.37 5.52 7.02
C ASP A 70 -0.95 5.02 8.34
N ARG A 71 -2.15 4.42 8.31
CA ARG A 71 -2.84 3.90 9.48
C ARG A 71 -3.77 2.75 9.15
N VAL A 72 -3.96 1.87 10.12
CA VAL A 72 -4.94 0.77 10.08
C VAL A 72 -5.72 0.73 11.39
N SER A 73 -6.87 0.07 11.41
CA SER A 73 -7.58 -0.18 12.67
C SER A 73 -6.83 -1.20 13.53
N PRO A 74 -6.99 -1.19 14.88
CA PRO A 74 -6.37 -2.20 15.74
C PRO A 74 -6.75 -3.63 15.35
N ALA A 75 -8.01 -3.87 14.98
CA ALA A 75 -8.47 -5.18 14.55
C ALA A 75 -7.74 -5.65 13.27
N GLN A 76 -7.58 -4.77 12.28
CA GLN A 76 -6.80 -5.09 11.07
C GLN A 76 -5.34 -5.40 11.40
N ALA A 77 -4.71 -4.62 12.29
CA ALA A 77 -3.33 -4.87 12.73
C ALA A 77 -3.19 -6.22 13.44
N GLU A 78 -4.07 -6.52 14.41
CA GLU A 78 -4.03 -7.79 15.15
C GLU A 78 -4.28 -9.00 14.24
N ILE A 79 -5.24 -8.91 13.31
CA ILE A 79 -5.50 -10.00 12.35
C ILE A 79 -4.34 -10.16 11.38
N ALA A 80 -3.72 -9.07 10.91
CA ALA A 80 -2.53 -9.15 10.07
C ALA A 80 -1.37 -9.84 10.80
N LEU A 81 -1.09 -9.45 12.04
CA LEU A 81 -0.09 -10.11 12.90
C LEU A 81 -0.42 -11.59 13.11
N PHE A 82 -1.70 -11.93 13.29
CA PHE A 82 -2.14 -13.32 13.40
C PHE A 82 -1.87 -14.11 12.12
N ASN A 83 -2.11 -13.51 10.95
CA ASN A 83 -2.00 -14.19 9.66
C ASN A 83 -0.57 -14.45 9.20
N VAL A 84 0.45 -13.75 9.75
CA VAL A 84 1.86 -13.95 9.36
C VAL A 84 2.33 -15.38 9.64
N ASP A 85 2.01 -15.91 10.82
CA ASP A 85 2.53 -17.20 11.29
C ASP A 85 1.50 -17.95 12.16
N ASN A 86 0.21 -17.78 11.83
CA ASN A 86 -0.92 -18.40 12.52
C ASN A 86 -0.97 -18.06 14.03
N GLY A 87 -0.66 -16.80 14.37
CA GLY A 87 -0.82 -16.22 15.70
C GLY A 87 0.43 -16.17 16.56
N LEU A 88 1.57 -16.70 16.11
CA LEU A 88 2.80 -16.69 16.89
C LEU A 88 3.36 -15.25 17.03
N LEU A 89 3.42 -14.47 15.96
CA LEU A 89 3.89 -13.09 15.95
C LEU A 89 2.97 -12.19 16.78
N LEU A 90 1.65 -12.36 16.65
CA LEU A 90 0.69 -11.66 17.52
C LEU A 90 0.94 -11.99 19.00
N GLY A 91 1.24 -13.25 19.32
CA GLY A 91 1.62 -13.67 20.67
C GLY A 91 2.89 -12.99 21.18
N ILE A 92 3.92 -12.89 20.34
CA ILE A 92 5.18 -12.19 20.65
C ILE A 92 4.93 -10.70 20.91
N VAL A 93 4.17 -10.03 20.05
CA VAL A 93 3.83 -8.61 20.19
C VAL A 93 3.05 -8.37 21.49
N ASN A 94 2.02 -9.17 21.77
CA ASN A 94 1.25 -9.04 23.00
C ASN A 94 2.11 -9.25 24.25
N ALA A 95 3.01 -10.23 24.24
CA ALA A 95 3.93 -10.47 25.35
C ALA A 95 4.87 -9.27 25.58
N ALA A 96 5.43 -8.70 24.50
CA ALA A 96 6.28 -7.51 24.56
C ALA A 96 5.53 -6.30 25.13
N ILE A 97 4.28 -6.10 24.72
CA ILE A 97 3.43 -5.00 25.19
C ILE A 97 3.10 -5.13 26.68
N GLU A 98 2.73 -6.33 27.13
CA GLU A 98 2.45 -6.57 28.56
C GLU A 98 3.70 -6.34 29.41
N ALA A 99 4.87 -6.79 28.93
CA ALA A 99 6.16 -6.57 29.60
C ALA A 99 6.65 -5.11 29.54
N PHE A 100 6.07 -4.27 28.66
CA PHE A 100 6.57 -2.91 28.42
C PHE A 100 6.42 -2.03 29.68
N PRO A 101 7.49 -1.44 30.24
CA PRO A 101 7.42 -0.78 31.56
C PRO A 101 6.50 0.45 31.60
N TYR A 102 6.21 1.05 30.45
CA TYR A 102 5.46 2.30 30.33
C TYR A 102 3.97 2.07 30.04
N GLU A 103 3.11 2.25 31.06
CA GLU A 103 1.66 2.04 30.97
C GLU A 103 0.96 2.74 29.79
N PRO A 104 1.33 3.98 29.38
CA PRO A 104 0.74 4.61 28.21
C PRO A 104 0.87 3.82 26.91
N VAL A 105 1.92 3.02 26.73
CA VAL A 105 2.07 2.14 25.54
C VAL A 105 1.01 1.04 25.57
N ARG A 106 0.80 0.39 26.72
CA ARG A 106 -0.25 -0.62 26.91
C ARG A 106 -1.65 -0.03 26.71
N ILE A 107 -1.90 1.16 27.26
CA ILE A 107 -3.16 1.88 27.07
C ILE A 107 -3.38 2.18 25.59
N TRP A 108 -2.37 2.71 24.90
CA TRP A 108 -2.44 3.02 23.48
C TRP A 108 -2.74 1.76 22.66
N TRP A 109 -1.98 0.68 22.83
CA TRP A 109 -2.22 -0.57 22.10
C TRP A 109 -3.67 -1.07 22.25
N ARG A 110 -4.20 -1.05 23.47
CA ARG A 110 -5.53 -1.56 23.80
C ARG A 110 -6.68 -0.63 23.39
N LYS A 111 -6.44 0.68 23.27
CA LYS A 111 -7.50 1.71 23.20
C LYS A 111 -7.38 2.66 22.01
N ALA A 112 -6.30 2.62 21.25
CA ALA A 112 -6.13 3.48 20.09
C ALA A 112 -7.26 3.20 19.08
N THR A 113 -7.79 4.26 18.47
CA THR A 113 -8.75 4.11 17.37
C THR A 113 -8.07 3.63 16.09
N TYR A 114 -6.78 3.98 15.93
CA TYR A 114 -5.96 3.62 14.79
C TYR A 114 -4.52 3.35 15.24
N ILE A 115 -3.86 2.43 14.55
CA ILE A 115 -2.43 2.21 14.62
C ILE A 115 -1.81 2.97 13.45
N SER A 116 -1.07 4.04 13.73
CA SER A 116 -0.40 4.85 12.71
C SER A 116 1.07 4.46 12.56
N ARG A 117 1.57 4.43 11.32
CA ARG A 117 2.95 4.05 10.97
C ARG A 117 3.98 5.03 11.54
N ASP A 118 3.62 6.30 11.66
CA ASP A 118 4.44 7.38 12.21
C ASP A 118 4.40 7.46 13.76
N HIS A 119 3.64 6.59 14.43
CA HIS A 119 3.47 6.68 15.87
C HIS A 119 4.71 6.17 16.61
N ALA A 120 5.27 6.99 17.50
CA ALA A 120 6.50 6.65 18.24
C ALA A 120 6.40 5.33 19.04
N TYR A 121 5.22 4.98 19.55
CA TYR A 121 5.04 3.69 20.25
C TYR A 121 5.08 2.48 19.32
N LEU A 122 4.61 2.61 18.06
CA LEU A 122 4.76 1.54 17.08
C LEU A 122 6.23 1.29 16.79
N GLN A 123 7.00 2.37 16.56
CA GLN A 123 8.43 2.31 16.29
C GLN A 123 9.21 1.65 17.43
N ALA A 124 8.91 2.02 18.68
CA ALA A 124 9.52 1.41 19.85
C ALA A 124 9.17 -0.08 19.97
N LEU A 125 7.93 -0.46 19.69
CA LEU A 125 7.50 -1.87 19.74
C LEU A 125 8.13 -2.70 18.63
N ALA A 126 8.20 -2.18 17.40
CA ALA A 126 8.85 -2.86 16.28
C ALA A 126 10.31 -3.22 16.60
N ILE A 127 11.06 -2.28 17.20
CA ILE A 127 12.43 -2.52 17.66
C ILE A 127 12.46 -3.60 18.74
N GLU A 128 11.59 -3.54 19.74
CA GLU A 128 11.54 -4.50 20.86
C GLU A 128 11.26 -5.93 20.37
N VAL A 129 10.38 -6.10 19.38
CA VAL A 129 10.05 -7.41 18.82
C VAL A 129 10.95 -7.83 17.65
N GLY A 130 11.91 -6.99 17.27
CA GLY A 130 12.88 -7.27 16.21
C GLY A 130 12.31 -7.23 14.79
N LEU A 131 11.25 -6.47 14.54
CA LEU A 131 10.70 -6.25 13.20
C LEU A 131 11.51 -5.19 12.46
N THR A 132 11.81 -5.44 11.18
CA THR A 132 12.40 -4.45 10.29
C THR A 132 11.36 -3.47 9.77
N ASP A 133 11.80 -2.31 9.25
CA ASP A 133 10.92 -1.33 8.63
C ASP A 133 10.09 -1.96 7.50
N GLU A 134 10.72 -2.75 6.63
CA GLU A 134 10.05 -3.47 5.54
C GLU A 134 8.96 -4.42 6.06
N GLN A 135 9.22 -5.17 7.14
CA GLN A 135 8.22 -6.06 7.73
C GLN A 135 7.04 -5.28 8.35
N VAL A 136 7.30 -4.11 8.94
CA VAL A 136 6.23 -3.22 9.42
C VAL A 136 5.41 -2.71 8.25
N GLU A 137 6.04 -2.30 7.15
CA GLU A 137 5.34 -1.84 5.95
C GLU A 137 4.48 -2.95 5.32
N ASP A 138 5.02 -4.16 5.19
CA ASP A 138 4.30 -5.33 4.70
C ASP A 138 3.09 -5.68 5.59
N LEU A 139 3.24 -5.56 6.91
CA LEU A 139 2.15 -5.74 7.87
C LEU A 139 1.03 -4.71 7.65
N PHE A 140 1.37 -3.44 7.40
CA PHE A 140 0.38 -2.41 7.10
C PHE A 140 -0.33 -2.65 5.78
N VAL A 141 0.41 -3.06 4.74
CA VAL A 141 -0.16 -3.43 3.43
C VAL A 141 -1.08 -4.64 3.56
N ALA A 142 -0.70 -5.65 4.34
CA ALA A 142 -1.54 -6.82 4.61
C ALA A 142 -2.79 -6.46 5.41
N ALA A 143 -2.64 -5.64 6.45
CA ALA A 143 -3.73 -5.19 7.32
C ALA A 143 -4.79 -4.39 6.57
N ALA A 144 -4.42 -3.53 5.62
CA ALA A 144 -5.37 -2.75 4.84
C ALA A 144 -6.21 -3.57 3.84
N LYS A 145 -5.88 -4.85 3.61
CA LYS A 145 -6.67 -5.76 2.77
C LYS A 145 -7.78 -6.48 3.53
N LEU A 146 -7.86 -6.29 4.85
CA LEU A 146 -8.85 -6.89 5.75
C LEU A 146 -10.03 -5.93 6.01
#